data_AF-A0AAV4ZH86-F1
#
_entry.id   AF-A0AAV4ZH86-F1
#
_cell.length_a   1.000
_cell.length_b   1.000
_cell.length_c   1.000
_cell.angle_alpha   90.00
_cell.angle_beta   90.00
_cell.angle_gamma   90.00
#
_symmetry.space_group_name_H-M   'P 1'
#
loop_
_entity.id
_entity.type
_entity.pdbx_description
1 polymer ?
#
loop_
_entity_poly.entity_id
_entity_poly.type
_entity_poly.pdbx_seq_one_letter_code
_entity_poly.pdbx_strand_id
1 'polypeptide(L)' 'MSHKFKVGQHVRQSRIGYAEPASVPGALFVVVRLMPEDRTGEVSYRVKSAAGERVMREGEITLAS' A
#
# COMPACT_ATOMS: atom_id res chain seq x y z
N MET A 1 -16.38 -4.55 2.21
CA MET A 1 -16.35 -3.27 1.47
C MET A 1 -15.65 -3.46 0.12
N SER A 2 -15.55 -2.41 -0.71
CA SER A 2 -14.88 -2.48 -2.00
C SER A 2 -13.45 -1.95 -1.87
N HIS A 3 -12.46 -2.75 -2.27
CA HIS A 3 -11.06 -2.32 -2.30
C HIS A 3 -10.88 -1.12 -3.24
N LYS A 4 -10.28 -0.02 -2.75
CA LYS A 4 -9.97 1.16 -3.57
C LYS A 4 -8.93 0.88 -4.65
N PHE A 5 -7.99 -0.02 -4.38
CA PHE A 5 -6.94 -0.42 -5.32
C PHE A 5 -7.08 -1.87 -5.74
N LYS A 6 -6.59 -2.20 -6.95
CA LYS A 6 -6.63 -3.55 -7.53
C LYS A 6 -5.23 -4.13 -7.71
N VAL A 7 -5.14 -5.45 -7.80
CA VAL A 7 -3.90 -6.14 -8.16
C VAL A 7 -3.43 -5.66 -9.54
N GLY A 8 -2.12 -5.38 -9.67
CA GLY A 8 -1.48 -4.80 -10.85
C GLY A 8 -1.46 -3.26 -10.86
N GLN A 9 -2.13 -2.60 -9.91
CA GLN A 9 -2.17 -1.14 -9.87
C GLN A 9 -0.93 -0.55 -9.22
N HIS A 10 -0.42 0.53 -9.80
CA HIS A 10 0.70 1.28 -9.25
C HIS A 10 0.22 2.25 -8.16
N VAL A 11 0.89 2.20 -7.02
CA VAL A 11 0.60 3.02 -5.85
C VAL A 11 1.90 3.60 -5.29
N ARG A 12 1.81 4.72 -4.58
CA ARG A 12 2.93 5.33 -3.86
C ARG A 12 2.61 5.35 -2.38
N GLN A 13 3.63 5.31 -1.54
CA GLN A 13 3.45 5.55 -0.11
C GLN A 13 2.99 6.99 0.13
N SER A 14 1.85 7.15 0.80
CA SER A 14 1.34 8.42 1.29
C SER A 14 2.22 8.92 2.43
N ARG A 15 2.64 10.19 2.43
CA ARG A 15 3.48 10.78 3.50
C ARG A 15 2.73 11.03 4.82
N ILE A 16 1.50 10.55 4.95
CA ILE A 16 0.63 10.87 6.08
C ILE A 16 0.93 9.91 7.24
N GLY A 17 1.81 10.32 8.15
CA GLY A 17 1.84 9.85 9.53
C GLY A 17 2.83 8.72 9.87
N TYR A 18 3.91 9.10 10.55
CA TYR A 18 4.67 8.37 11.57
C TYR A 18 4.88 6.85 11.40
N ALA A 19 6.01 6.49 10.79
CA ALA A 19 6.89 5.33 11.07
C ALA A 19 7.25 4.50 9.82
N GLU A 20 8.40 4.82 9.21
CA GLU A 20 9.57 3.93 9.15
C GLU A 20 10.69 4.63 8.36
N PRO A 21 11.90 4.81 8.91
CA PRO A 21 13.01 5.52 8.27
C PRO A 21 13.67 4.75 7.10
N ALA A 22 13.05 3.69 6.57
CA ALA A 22 13.66 2.79 5.60
C ALA A 22 13.03 2.80 4.19
N SER A 23 11.85 3.39 4.00
CA SER A 23 11.22 3.46 2.67
C SER A 23 11.39 4.83 2.06
N VAL A 24 12.03 4.87 0.89
CA VAL A 24 12.26 6.09 0.12
C VAL A 24 10.91 6.79 -0.12
N PRO A 25 10.67 7.99 0.43
CA PRO A 25 9.40 8.67 0.28
C PRO A 25 9.14 8.95 -1.21
N GLY A 26 8.04 8.42 -1.74
CA GLY A 26 7.70 8.49 -3.16
C GLY A 26 8.06 7.25 -3.98
N ALA A 27 8.56 6.19 -3.35
CA ALA A 27 8.77 4.91 -4.02
C ALA A 27 7.48 4.38 -4.67
N LEU A 28 7.62 3.90 -5.91
CA LEU A 28 6.56 3.27 -6.67
C LEU A 28 6.43 1.81 -6.22
N PHE A 29 5.20 1.39 -5.93
CA PHE A 29 4.87 0.01 -5.60
C PHE A 29 3.76 -0.49 -6.52
N VAL A 30 3.67 -1.80 -6.70
CA VAL A 30 2.58 -2.47 -7.41
C VAL A 30 1.80 -3.29 -6.41
N VAL A 31 0.48 -3.16 -6.40
CA VAL A 31 -0.39 -4.03 -5.60
C VAL A 31 -0.32 -5.44 -6.18
N VAL A 32 0.16 -6.41 -5.40
CA VAL A 32 0.26 -7.82 -5.81
C VAL A 32 -0.80 -8.69 -5.17
N ARG A 33 -1.39 -8.27 -4.05
CA ARG A 33 -2.46 -9.01 -3.37
C ARG A 33 -3.36 -8.08 -2.57
N LEU A 34 -4.66 -8.34 -2.61
CA LEU A 34 -5.63 -7.71 -1.71
C LEU A 34 -5.69 -8.53 -0.43
N MET A 35 -5.54 -7.88 0.73
CA MET A 35 -5.70 -8.57 2.01
C MET A 35 -7.17 -8.49 2.45
N PRO A 36 -7.67 -9.51 3.16
CA PRO A 36 -9.00 -9.40 3.78
C PRO A 36 -9.03 -8.23 4.75
N GLU A 37 -10.21 -7.65 4.94
CA GLU A 37 -10.45 -6.64 5.97
C GLU A 37 -10.11 -7.22 7.34
N ASP A 38 -9.31 -6.50 8.14
CA ASP A 38 -9.06 -6.91 9.52
C ASP A 38 -10.30 -6.64 10.40
N ARG A 39 -10.28 -7.04 11.68
CA ARG A 39 -11.43 -6.87 12.60
C ARG A 39 -11.85 -5.41 12.80
N THR A 40 -10.99 -4.46 12.42
CA THR A 40 -11.23 -3.02 12.45
C THR A 40 -11.94 -2.49 11.19
N GLY A 41 -12.14 -3.34 10.17
CA GLY A 41 -12.63 -2.91 8.85
C GLY A 41 -11.56 -2.22 8.00
N GLU A 42 -10.30 -2.21 8.45
CA GLU A 42 -9.21 -1.59 7.70
C GLU A 42 -8.74 -2.51 6.57
N VAL A 43 -8.77 -1.98 5.35
CA VAL A 43 -8.33 -2.68 4.15
C VAL A 43 -6.81 -2.54 4.02
N SER A 44 -6.13 -3.66 3.77
CA SER A 44 -4.70 -3.71 3.52
C SER A 44 -4.37 -4.33 2.17
N TYR A 45 -3.20 -3.97 1.64
CA TYR A 45 -2.70 -4.41 0.36
C TYR A 45 -1.29 -4.94 0.52
N ARG A 46 -0.99 -6.09 -0.09
CA ARG A 46 0.40 -6.49 -0.29
C ARG A 46 0.90 -5.81 -1.54
N VAL A 47 1.98 -5.06 -1.40
CA VAL A 47 2.59 -4.30 -2.47
C VAL A 47 4.03 -4.76 -2.68
N LYS A 48 4.52 -4.63 -3.92
CA LYS A 48 5.87 -5.00 -4.32
C LYS A 48 6.59 -3.81 -4.94
N SER A 49 7.84 -3.59 -4.57
CA SER A 49 8.77 -2.66 -5.23
C SER A 49 10.11 -3.35 -5.49
N ALA A 50 11.07 -2.59 -6.04
CA ALA A 50 12.43 -3.07 -6.23
C ALA A 50 13.13 -3.46 -4.91
N ALA A 51 12.69 -2.92 -3.77
CA ALA A 51 13.22 -3.24 -2.45
C ALA A 51 12.60 -4.51 -1.83
N GLY A 52 11.50 -5.03 -2.40
CA GLY A 52 10.82 -6.22 -1.91
C GLY A 52 9.30 -6.07 -1.78
N GLU A 53 8.69 -7.02 -1.09
CA GLU A 53 7.24 -7.06 -0.84
C GLU A 53 6.92 -6.65 0.59
N ARG A 54 5.94 -5.76 0.78
CA ARG A 54 5.45 -5.36 2.11
C ARG A 54 3.93 -5.24 2.13
N VAL A 55 3.35 -5.20 3.32
CA VAL A 55 1.92 -4.91 3.52
C VAL A 55 1.77 -3.42 3.84
N MET A 56 0.80 -2.77 3.21
CA MET A 56 0.45 -1.36 3.45
C MET A 56 -1.06 -1.21 3.49
N ARG A 57 -1.57 -0.36 4.38
CA ARG A 57 -2.99 -0.08 4.53
C ARG A 57 -3.47 0.86 3.43
N GLU A 58 -4.78 0.87 3.18
CA GLU A 58 -5.39 1.77 2.21
C GLU A 58 -5.09 3.25 2.48
N GLY A 59 -5.02 3.66 3.75
CA GLY A 59 -4.68 5.03 4.15
C GLY A 59 -3.20 5.40 4.00
N GLU A 60 -2.32 4.40 3.91
CA GLU A 60 -0.87 4.59 3.80
C GLU A 60 -0.41 4.71 2.34
N ILE A 61 -1.30 4.49 1.37
CA ILE A 61 -0.96 4.51 -0.06
C ILE A 61 -1.88 5.42 -0.87
N THR A 62 -1.33 6.02 -1.91
CA THR A 62 -2.06 6.83 -2.89
C THR A 62 -1.84 6.30 -4.30
N LEU A 63 -2.75 6.63 -5.21
CA LEU A 63 -2.60 6.25 -6.61
C LEU A 63 -1.32 6.88 -7.18
N ALA A 64 -0.48 6.06 -7.81
CA ALA A 64 0.63 6.56 -8.58
C ALA A 64 0.11 7.01 -9.95
N SER A 65 -0.19 8.31 -10.07
CA SER A 65 -0.34 8.97 -11.37
C SER A 65 1.01 9.25 -12.01
#